data_AF-V9ZDY5-F1
#
_entry.id   AF-V9ZDY5-F1
#
_cell.length_a   1.000
_cell.length_b   1.000
_cell.length_c   1.000
_cell.angle_alpha   90.00
_cell.angle_beta   90.00
_cell.angle_gamma   90.00
#
_symmetry.space_group_name_H-M   'P 1'
#
loop_
_entity.id
_entity.type
_entity.pdbx_description
1 polymer ?
#
loop_
_entity_poly.entity_id
_entity_poly.type
_entity_poly.pdbx_seq_one_letter_code
_entity_poly.pdbx_strand_id
1 'polypeptide(L)'
;LKELLDCHDETCSSCVANHRCQFRDMNVAFSIKADTKEECSEEGIDESTNSIRLDTSKCVLCGRCIRACEEVAGQSAIIFGNRAKHMRIQPTFGQTLQDTSCIKCGQCTLYCPVGAITEKSQVKQALDILSNKGKKVSVVQVAPAVRVALSEAFGFKEGTVTTGKMVSALKALGFDYVYDTNYSADLTIVEEAGELVQRLKNPKAVFPMFTSCCPAWVNYVEQSAPDFIPNLSSCRSPQGMLSSLVKNYLPKVLNIPVEDVLNFSIMPCTAKKDEIERPELRTKDGHKETDMVLTVRELVEMIKL
;
A
#
# COMPACT_ATOMS: atom_id res chain seq x y z
N LEU A 1 -4.37 -12.85 -28.38
CA LEU A 1 -3.19 -11.99 -28.09
C LEU A 1 -3.24 -10.71 -28.91
N LYS A 2 -3.29 -10.79 -30.25
CA LYS A 2 -3.43 -9.62 -31.12
C LYS A 2 -4.62 -8.71 -30.75
N GLU A 3 -5.83 -9.26 -30.66
CA GLU A 3 -7.02 -8.48 -30.24
C GLU A 3 -6.86 -7.81 -28.87
N LEU A 4 -6.15 -8.44 -27.93
CA LEU A 4 -5.88 -7.83 -26.62
C LEU A 4 -4.85 -6.69 -26.73
N LEU A 5 -3.90 -6.80 -27.66
CA LEU A 5 -2.87 -5.80 -27.90
C LEU A 5 -3.45 -4.58 -28.62
N ASP A 6 -4.36 -4.80 -29.57
CA ASP A 6 -5.05 -3.73 -30.30
C ASP A 6 -5.89 -2.83 -29.35
N CYS A 7 -6.30 -3.35 -28.19
CA CYS A 7 -6.99 -2.63 -27.11
C CYS A 7 -6.10 -2.15 -25.95
N HIS A 8 -4.77 -2.32 -26.03
CA HIS A 8 -3.85 -2.08 -24.91
C HIS A 8 -3.01 -0.81 -25.10
N ASP A 9 -2.87 0.00 -24.06
CA ASP A 9 -1.89 1.09 -24.05
C ASP A 9 -0.44 0.56 -23.96
N GLU A 10 0.25 0.60 -25.11
CA GLU A 10 1.65 0.16 -25.25
C GLU A 10 2.69 1.19 -24.80
N THR A 11 2.33 2.20 -24.00
CA THR A 11 3.27 3.18 -23.43
C THR A 11 4.15 2.54 -22.33
N CYS A 12 5.04 1.64 -22.75
CA CYS A 12 5.83 0.78 -21.87
C CYS A 12 6.94 1.53 -21.13
N SER A 13 7.52 2.57 -21.73
CA SER A 13 8.65 3.31 -21.18
C SER A 13 8.33 4.01 -19.86
N SER A 14 7.10 4.48 -19.68
CA SER A 14 6.61 5.12 -18.44
C SER A 14 5.79 4.18 -17.55
N CYS A 15 5.65 2.90 -17.94
CA CYS A 15 4.80 1.97 -17.22
C CYS A 15 5.52 1.36 -16.01
N VAL A 16 4.92 1.46 -14.82
CA VAL A 16 5.45 0.88 -13.57
C VAL A 16 5.58 -0.66 -13.62
N ALA A 17 4.86 -1.32 -14.53
CA ALA A 17 4.94 -2.77 -14.73
C ALA A 17 5.97 -3.19 -15.79
N ASN A 18 6.71 -2.26 -16.42
CA ASN A 18 7.56 -2.51 -17.59
C ASN A 18 8.51 -3.72 -17.42
N HIS A 19 9.14 -3.85 -16.26
CA HIS A 19 10.11 -4.91 -15.97
C HIS A 19 9.50 -6.21 -15.42
N ARG A 20 8.17 -6.29 -15.28
CA ARG A 20 7.42 -7.46 -14.78
C ARG A 20 6.19 -7.79 -15.61
N CYS A 21 6.05 -7.21 -16.80
CA CYS A 21 4.85 -7.28 -17.62
C CYS A 21 4.83 -8.60 -18.41
N GLN A 22 4.03 -9.57 -17.95
CA GLN A 22 3.92 -10.88 -18.61
C GLN A 22 3.31 -10.75 -20.01
N PHE A 23 2.44 -9.76 -20.23
CA PHE A 23 1.83 -9.54 -21.55
C PHE A 23 2.86 -9.07 -22.59
N ARG A 24 3.76 -8.16 -22.18
CA ARG A 24 4.89 -7.74 -23.01
C ARG A 24 5.79 -8.94 -23.34
N ASP A 25 6.15 -9.73 -22.34
CA ASP A 25 7.00 -10.91 -22.53
C ASP A 25 6.37 -11.91 -23.52
N MET A 26 5.05 -12.14 -23.41
CA MET A 26 4.32 -12.99 -24.36
C MET A 26 4.29 -12.40 -25.78
N ASN A 27 3.99 -11.12 -25.95
CA ASN A 27 3.95 -10.50 -27.28
C ASN A 27 5.32 -10.54 -27.98
N VAL A 28 6.41 -10.34 -27.23
CA VAL A 28 7.77 -10.50 -27.74
C VAL A 28 8.04 -11.96 -28.11
N ALA A 29 7.74 -12.91 -27.23
CA ALA A 29 7.99 -14.34 -27.46
C ALA A 29 7.25 -14.89 -28.70
N PHE A 30 6.03 -14.43 -28.95
CA PHE A 30 5.21 -14.86 -30.07
C PHE A 30 5.27 -13.92 -31.29
N SER A 31 6.13 -12.89 -31.27
CA SER A 31 6.27 -11.91 -32.36
C SER A 31 4.94 -11.27 -32.78
N ILE A 32 4.06 -11.02 -31.81
CA ILE A 32 2.77 -10.37 -32.03
C ILE A 32 2.99 -8.87 -32.23
N LYS A 33 2.35 -8.29 -33.24
CA LYS A 33 2.37 -6.85 -33.51
C LYS A 33 0.94 -6.32 -33.51
N ALA A 34 0.76 -5.11 -32.97
CA ALA A 34 -0.45 -4.34 -33.18
C ALA A 34 -0.46 -3.87 -34.63
N ASP A 35 -1.55 -4.12 -35.35
CA ASP A 35 -1.70 -3.64 -36.73
C ASP A 35 -2.58 -2.38 -36.78
N THR A 36 -3.50 -2.24 -35.81
CA THR A 36 -4.44 -1.12 -35.70
C THR A 36 -4.82 -0.90 -34.23
N LYS A 37 -4.83 0.35 -33.76
CA LYS A 37 -5.40 0.68 -32.44
C LYS A 37 -6.92 0.66 -32.55
N GLU A 38 -7.57 -0.33 -31.94
CA GLU A 38 -9.03 -0.46 -31.96
C GLU A 38 -9.68 0.31 -30.81
N GLU A 39 -10.86 0.89 -31.07
CA GLU A 39 -11.72 1.43 -30.00
C GLU A 39 -12.51 0.27 -29.34
N CYS A 40 -12.01 -0.22 -28.21
CA CYS A 40 -12.62 -1.35 -27.50
C CYS A 40 -13.60 -0.88 -26.40
N SER A 41 -13.09 -0.27 -25.34
CA SER A 41 -13.88 0.24 -24.22
C SER A 41 -13.37 1.61 -23.77
N GLU A 42 -14.24 2.44 -23.20
CA GLU A 42 -13.81 3.70 -22.58
C GLU A 42 -12.69 3.45 -21.56
N GLU A 43 -11.56 4.11 -21.81
CA GLU A 43 -10.44 4.17 -20.89
C GLU A 43 -10.85 4.92 -19.63
N GLY A 44 -10.50 4.37 -18.48
CA GLY A 44 -10.83 4.92 -17.18
C GLY A 44 -9.67 4.73 -16.22
N ILE A 45 -9.24 5.83 -15.61
CA ILE A 45 -8.28 5.82 -14.51
C ILE A 45 -9.05 6.09 -13.23
N ASP A 46 -8.96 5.15 -12.30
CA ASP A 46 -9.48 5.30 -10.94
C ASP A 46 -8.32 5.42 -9.96
N GLU A 47 -8.21 6.61 -9.37
CA GLU A 47 -7.25 6.98 -8.33
C GLU A 47 -7.97 7.51 -7.07
N SER A 48 -9.25 7.15 -6.89
CA SER A 48 -10.08 7.67 -5.79
C SER A 48 -9.59 7.24 -4.41
N THR A 49 -8.91 6.09 -4.33
CA THR A 49 -8.23 5.65 -3.10
C THR A 49 -6.80 6.19 -3.03
N ASN A 50 -6.25 6.30 -1.82
CA ASN A 50 -4.82 6.61 -1.64
C ASN A 50 -3.89 5.39 -1.76
N SER A 51 -4.45 4.20 -2.00
CA SER A 51 -3.72 2.93 -1.96
C SER A 51 -3.52 2.30 -3.33
N ILE A 52 -4.55 2.32 -4.17
CA ILE A 52 -4.63 1.54 -5.42
C ILE A 52 -4.99 2.49 -6.56
N ARG A 53 -4.30 2.31 -7.68
CA ARG A 53 -4.59 2.91 -8.99
C ARG A 53 -5.05 1.80 -9.95
N LEU A 54 -6.21 1.99 -10.54
CA LEU A 54 -6.76 1.15 -11.61
C LEU A 54 -6.74 1.93 -12.92
N ASP A 55 -6.21 1.32 -13.97
CA ASP A 55 -6.07 1.89 -15.30
C ASP A 55 -6.53 0.85 -16.33
N THR A 56 -7.75 1.03 -16.84
CA THR A 56 -8.37 0.04 -17.71
C THR A 56 -7.72 -0.03 -19.09
N SER A 57 -7.03 1.02 -19.53
CA SER A 57 -6.31 1.06 -20.82
C SER A 57 -5.18 0.02 -20.90
N LYS A 58 -4.65 -0.39 -19.75
CA LYS A 58 -3.57 -1.38 -19.64
C LYS A 58 -4.10 -2.78 -19.33
N CYS A 59 -5.42 -2.97 -19.26
CA CYS A 59 -6.02 -4.25 -18.89
C CYS A 59 -5.96 -5.25 -20.05
N VAL A 60 -5.84 -6.54 -19.71
CA VAL A 60 -5.88 -7.66 -20.68
C VAL A 60 -6.99 -8.66 -20.34
N LEU A 61 -7.98 -8.24 -19.55
CA LEU A 61 -9.19 -8.98 -19.16
C LEU A 61 -8.96 -10.40 -18.60
N CYS A 62 -7.80 -10.67 -18.00
CA CYS A 62 -7.45 -11.99 -17.50
C CYS A 62 -8.23 -12.45 -16.24
N GLY A 63 -8.99 -11.57 -15.59
CA GLY A 63 -9.80 -11.88 -14.41
C GLY A 63 -9.02 -12.18 -13.12
N ARG A 64 -7.69 -12.22 -13.14
CA ARG A 64 -6.85 -12.53 -11.96
C ARG A 64 -7.10 -11.60 -10.78
N CYS A 65 -7.29 -10.31 -11.04
CA CYS A 65 -7.58 -9.33 -10.00
C CYS A 65 -8.95 -9.53 -9.34
N ILE A 66 -9.96 -9.94 -10.11
CA ILE A 66 -11.32 -10.22 -9.61
C ILE A 66 -11.26 -11.44 -8.68
N ARG A 67 -10.65 -12.54 -9.16
CA ARG A 67 -10.44 -13.75 -8.35
C ARG A 67 -9.64 -13.48 -7.08
N ALA A 68 -8.58 -12.68 -7.16
CA ALA A 68 -7.81 -12.30 -5.99
C ALA A 68 -8.63 -11.45 -5.00
N CYS A 69 -9.51 -10.57 -5.48
CA CYS A 69 -10.41 -9.80 -4.62
C CYS A 69 -11.38 -10.74 -3.89
N GLU A 70 -12.00 -11.66 -4.62
CA GLU A 70 -13.03 -12.56 -4.08
C GLU A 70 -12.44 -13.66 -3.20
N GLU A 71 -11.49 -14.45 -3.73
CA GLU A 71 -10.97 -15.66 -3.09
C GLU A 71 -9.94 -15.36 -2.01
N VAL A 72 -9.15 -14.28 -2.15
CA VAL A 72 -8.06 -13.96 -1.19
C VAL A 72 -8.45 -12.84 -0.24
N ALA A 73 -9.01 -11.74 -0.74
CA ALA A 73 -9.40 -10.62 0.11
C ALA A 73 -10.81 -10.78 0.71
N GLY A 74 -11.60 -11.75 0.25
CA GLY A 74 -12.98 -11.95 0.71
C GLY A 74 -13.91 -10.79 0.34
N GLN A 75 -13.62 -10.11 -0.78
CA GLN A 75 -14.33 -8.92 -1.23
C GLN A 75 -14.73 -9.03 -2.70
N SER A 76 -15.80 -8.35 -3.08
CA SER A 76 -16.23 -8.28 -4.49
C SER A 76 -16.21 -6.83 -4.96
N ALA A 77 -15.06 -6.17 -4.78
CA ALA A 77 -14.91 -4.74 -5.09
C ALA A 77 -14.63 -4.46 -6.57
N ILE A 78 -14.19 -5.46 -7.33
CA ILE A 78 -13.88 -5.35 -8.77
C ILE A 78 -14.58 -6.49 -9.51
N ILE A 79 -15.24 -6.17 -10.62
CA ILE A 79 -16.00 -7.12 -11.45
C ILE A 79 -15.69 -6.95 -12.94
N PHE A 80 -16.15 -7.90 -13.74
CA PHE A 80 -16.33 -7.66 -15.17
C PHE A 80 -17.57 -6.79 -15.39
N GLY A 81 -17.38 -5.64 -16.01
CA GLY A 81 -18.44 -4.76 -16.49
C GLY A 81 -18.62 -4.87 -18.00
N ASN A 82 -19.76 -4.37 -18.47
CA ASN A 82 -20.15 -4.34 -19.88
C ASN A 82 -20.21 -5.73 -20.55
N ARG A 83 -20.32 -5.77 -21.89
CA ARG A 83 -20.44 -7.00 -22.68
C ARG A 83 -19.70 -6.86 -24.02
N ALA A 84 -19.36 -8.01 -24.62
CA ALA A 84 -18.71 -8.12 -25.92
C ALA A 84 -17.44 -7.24 -26.00
N LYS A 85 -17.27 -6.48 -27.09
CA LYS A 85 -16.09 -5.61 -27.32
C LYS A 85 -15.89 -4.52 -26.26
N HIS A 86 -16.92 -4.21 -25.48
CA HIS A 86 -16.87 -3.18 -24.44
C HIS A 86 -16.54 -3.74 -23.05
N MET A 87 -16.31 -5.05 -22.91
CA MET A 87 -15.96 -5.68 -21.64
C MET A 87 -14.74 -4.99 -21.00
N ARG A 88 -14.85 -4.67 -19.72
CA ARG A 88 -13.76 -4.09 -18.93
C ARG A 88 -13.79 -4.61 -17.52
N ILE A 89 -12.64 -4.57 -16.86
CA ILE A 89 -12.63 -4.59 -15.39
C ILE A 89 -13.12 -3.23 -14.89
N GLN A 90 -13.95 -3.21 -13.87
CA GLN A 90 -14.37 -1.98 -13.22
C GLN A 90 -14.72 -2.23 -11.76
N PRO A 91 -14.74 -1.20 -10.91
CA PRO A 91 -15.28 -1.34 -9.57
C PRO A 91 -16.77 -1.71 -9.62
N THR A 92 -17.25 -2.38 -8.58
CA THR A 92 -18.63 -2.86 -8.51
C THR A 92 -19.63 -1.71 -8.62
N PHE A 93 -20.76 -1.97 -9.29
CA PHE A 93 -21.78 -0.98 -9.63
C PHE A 93 -21.30 0.20 -10.51
N GLY A 94 -20.10 0.11 -11.11
CA GLY A 94 -19.55 1.19 -11.94
C GLY A 94 -19.17 2.44 -11.15
N GLN A 95 -19.00 2.30 -9.83
CA GLN A 95 -18.54 3.37 -8.95
C GLN A 95 -17.01 3.48 -8.96
N THR A 96 -16.43 4.33 -8.11
CA THR A 96 -14.99 4.34 -7.86
C THR A 96 -14.62 3.32 -6.77
N LEU A 97 -13.37 2.86 -6.72
CA LEU A 97 -12.88 1.92 -5.71
C LEU A 97 -13.14 2.41 -4.28
N GLN A 98 -13.05 3.72 -4.04
CA GLN A 98 -13.34 4.34 -2.74
C GLN A 98 -14.77 4.07 -2.25
N ASP A 99 -15.73 4.00 -3.16
CA ASP A 99 -17.17 3.88 -2.87
C ASP A 99 -17.66 2.42 -2.87
N THR A 100 -16.77 1.47 -3.17
CA THR A 100 -17.05 0.02 -3.14
C THR A 100 -16.64 -0.61 -1.80
N SER A 101 -16.86 -1.93 -1.66
CA SER A 101 -16.36 -2.73 -0.54
C SER A 101 -14.84 -2.95 -0.54
N CYS A 102 -14.08 -2.11 -1.27
CA CYS A 102 -12.64 -2.20 -1.31
C CYS A 102 -12.05 -1.93 0.07
N ILE A 103 -11.31 -2.90 0.60
CA ILE A 103 -10.58 -2.79 1.87
C ILE A 103 -9.14 -2.29 1.68
N LYS A 104 -8.80 -1.84 0.46
CA LYS A 104 -7.50 -1.24 0.10
C LYS A 104 -6.28 -2.15 0.29
N CYS A 105 -6.48 -3.47 0.44
CA CYS A 105 -5.42 -4.45 0.74
C CYS A 105 -4.38 -4.66 -0.37
N GLY A 106 -4.71 -4.30 -1.61
CA GLY A 106 -3.78 -4.38 -2.74
C GLY A 106 -3.52 -5.79 -3.27
N GLN A 107 -4.26 -6.82 -2.86
CA GLN A 107 -4.10 -8.19 -3.40
C GLN A 107 -4.21 -8.19 -4.92
N CYS A 108 -5.19 -7.48 -5.48
CA CYS A 108 -5.34 -7.30 -6.93
C CYS A 108 -4.10 -6.72 -7.63
N THR A 109 -3.28 -5.90 -6.96
CA THR A 109 -2.03 -5.34 -7.51
C THR A 109 -0.95 -6.42 -7.69
N LEU A 110 -0.93 -7.43 -6.81
CA LEU A 110 0.04 -8.53 -6.83
C LEU A 110 -0.23 -9.49 -7.98
N TYR A 111 -1.51 -9.77 -8.24
CA TYR A 111 -1.92 -10.73 -9.27
C TYR A 111 -2.08 -10.11 -10.66
N CYS A 112 -2.03 -8.79 -10.78
CA CYS A 112 -2.11 -8.12 -12.07
C CYS A 112 -0.81 -8.35 -12.88
N PRO A 113 -0.89 -9.02 -14.05
CA PRO A 113 0.29 -9.35 -14.85
C PRO A 113 0.82 -8.17 -15.69
N VAL A 114 0.13 -7.04 -15.64
CA VAL A 114 0.32 -5.84 -16.47
C VAL A 114 0.21 -4.58 -15.61
N GLY A 115 0.26 -3.39 -16.22
CA GLY A 115 0.15 -2.10 -15.52
C GLY A 115 -1.27 -1.66 -15.16
N ALA A 116 -2.27 -2.54 -15.25
CA ALA A 116 -3.68 -2.16 -15.09
C ALA A 116 -4.10 -1.91 -13.63
N ILE A 117 -3.53 -2.64 -12.67
CA ILE A 117 -3.82 -2.44 -11.25
C ILE A 117 -2.50 -2.38 -10.52
N THR A 118 -2.26 -1.26 -9.87
CA THR A 118 -0.98 -0.91 -9.23
C THR A 118 -1.26 -0.21 -7.91
N GLU A 119 -0.29 -0.18 -7.03
CA GLU A 119 -0.29 0.76 -5.91
C GLU A 119 -0.27 2.20 -6.43
N LYS A 120 -0.89 3.13 -5.71
CA LYS A 120 -0.78 4.55 -6.02
C LYS A 120 0.63 5.02 -5.68
N SER A 121 1.44 5.18 -6.72
CA SER A 121 2.86 5.54 -6.58
C SER A 121 3.01 6.93 -5.96
N GLN A 122 3.88 7.02 -4.96
CA GLN A 122 4.32 8.25 -4.32
C GLN A 122 5.84 8.44 -4.45
N VAL A 123 6.51 7.64 -5.29
CA VAL A 123 7.97 7.68 -5.49
C VAL A 123 8.45 9.09 -5.85
N LYS A 124 7.84 9.70 -6.87
CA LYS A 124 8.20 11.06 -7.29
C LYS A 124 8.02 12.06 -6.15
N GLN A 125 6.88 12.02 -5.46
CA GLN A 125 6.59 12.91 -4.34
C GLN A 125 7.60 12.74 -3.20
N ALA A 126 7.99 11.50 -2.88
CA ALA A 126 8.98 11.21 -1.86
C ALA A 126 10.35 11.78 -2.23
N LEU A 127 10.82 11.55 -3.46
CA LEU A 127 12.09 12.07 -3.95
C LEU A 127 12.11 13.60 -4.00
N ASP A 128 11.01 14.22 -4.44
CA ASP A 128 10.87 15.67 -4.46
C ASP A 128 10.92 16.25 -3.03
N ILE A 129 10.24 15.63 -2.06
CA ILE A 129 10.29 16.05 -0.65
C ILE A 129 11.71 15.89 -0.09
N LEU A 130 12.37 14.75 -0.31
CA LEU A 130 13.70 14.47 0.22
C LEU A 130 14.76 15.40 -0.38
N SER A 131 14.68 15.68 -1.68
CA SER A 131 15.62 16.57 -2.37
C SER A 131 15.44 18.03 -1.95
N ASN A 132 14.21 18.44 -1.61
CA ASN A 132 13.88 19.82 -1.26
C ASN A 132 13.64 20.04 0.25
N LYS A 133 14.00 19.07 1.12
CA LYS A 133 13.71 19.14 2.56
C LYS A 133 14.46 20.25 3.31
N GLY A 134 15.52 20.81 2.72
CA GLY A 134 16.32 21.86 3.36
C GLY A 134 16.90 21.41 4.71
N LYS A 135 16.53 22.12 5.79
CA LYS A 135 16.96 21.80 7.17
C LYS A 135 16.01 20.85 7.91
N LYS A 136 14.90 20.43 7.30
CA LYS A 136 13.93 19.54 7.92
C LYS A 136 14.55 18.16 8.16
N VAL A 137 14.17 17.56 9.28
CA VAL A 137 14.62 16.22 9.68
C VAL A 137 13.69 15.18 9.06
N SER A 138 14.24 14.31 8.21
CA SER A 138 13.51 13.19 7.64
C SER A 138 13.74 11.91 8.42
N VAL A 139 12.64 11.31 8.87
CA VAL A 139 12.59 10.02 9.54
C VAL A 139 11.90 9.04 8.62
N VAL A 140 12.44 7.82 8.52
CA VAL A 140 11.74 6.71 7.90
C VAL A 140 11.63 5.56 8.89
N GLN A 141 10.42 5.02 9.05
CA GLN A 141 10.21 3.77 9.77
C GLN A 141 10.01 2.61 8.80
N VAL A 142 10.50 1.43 9.17
CA VAL A 142 10.49 0.27 8.29
C VAL A 142 9.79 -0.92 8.93
N ALA A 143 8.79 -1.47 8.25
CA ALA A 143 8.06 -2.65 8.71
C ALA A 143 8.91 -3.93 8.73
N PRO A 144 8.54 -4.92 9.59
CA PRO A 144 9.28 -6.17 9.75
C PRO A 144 9.58 -6.87 8.42
N ALA A 145 8.58 -7.07 7.56
CA ALA A 145 8.70 -7.87 6.33
C ALA A 145 9.54 -7.19 5.23
N VAL A 146 9.74 -5.87 5.30
CA VAL A 146 10.47 -5.12 4.26
C VAL A 146 11.89 -5.64 4.08
N ARG A 147 12.57 -5.98 5.18
CA ARG A 147 13.97 -6.46 5.15
C ARG A 147 14.17 -7.77 4.37
N VAL A 148 13.13 -8.59 4.28
CA VAL A 148 13.13 -9.86 3.53
C VAL A 148 12.72 -9.59 2.08
N ALA A 149 11.57 -8.94 1.88
CA ALA A 149 11.03 -8.66 0.55
C ALA A 149 11.97 -7.78 -0.30
N LEU A 150 12.68 -6.84 0.34
CA LEU A 150 13.70 -6.03 -0.34
C LEU A 150 14.87 -6.90 -0.82
N SER A 151 15.33 -7.83 0.01
CA SER A 151 16.43 -8.73 -0.35
C SER A 151 16.06 -9.59 -1.58
N GLU A 152 14.85 -10.16 -1.57
CA GLU A 152 14.34 -10.94 -2.71
C GLU A 152 14.25 -10.11 -3.99
N ALA A 153 13.80 -8.85 -3.89
CA ALA A 153 13.72 -7.94 -5.03
C ALA A 153 15.07 -7.57 -5.68
N PHE A 154 16.17 -7.74 -4.94
CA PHE A 154 17.54 -7.56 -5.43
C PHE A 154 18.24 -8.89 -5.78
N GLY A 155 17.48 -9.99 -5.89
CA GLY A 155 18.00 -11.29 -6.33
C GLY A 155 18.74 -12.09 -5.26
N PHE A 156 18.64 -11.69 -3.98
CA PHE A 156 19.11 -12.54 -2.89
C PHE A 156 18.17 -13.74 -2.71
N LYS A 157 18.68 -14.81 -2.09
CA LYS A 157 17.89 -16.01 -1.78
C LYS A 157 16.69 -15.67 -0.90
N GLU A 158 15.55 -16.30 -1.14
CA GLU A 158 14.34 -16.18 -0.30
C GLU A 158 14.65 -16.32 1.19
N GLY A 159 14.05 -15.46 2.00
CA GLY A 159 14.30 -15.39 3.45
C GLY A 159 15.63 -14.73 3.86
N THR A 160 16.45 -14.26 2.92
CA THR A 160 17.67 -13.50 3.28
C THR A 160 17.29 -12.18 3.95
N VAL A 161 17.97 -11.85 5.05
CA VAL A 161 17.77 -10.60 5.79
C VAL A 161 18.97 -9.68 5.59
N THR A 162 18.80 -8.55 4.89
CA THR A 162 19.86 -7.57 4.68
C THR A 162 19.59 -6.23 5.35
N THR A 163 19.27 -6.23 6.65
CA THR A 163 18.92 -5.01 7.41
C THR A 163 19.97 -3.91 7.29
N GLY A 164 21.26 -4.24 7.42
CA GLY A 164 22.34 -3.25 7.28
C GLY A 164 22.36 -2.57 5.91
N LYS A 165 22.19 -3.34 4.82
CA LYS A 165 22.13 -2.80 3.46
C LYS A 165 20.92 -1.90 3.25
N MET A 166 19.77 -2.30 3.79
CA MET A 166 18.54 -1.51 3.75
C MET A 166 18.72 -0.17 4.46
N VAL A 167 19.29 -0.16 5.67
CA VAL A 167 19.58 1.08 6.40
C VAL A 167 20.55 1.97 5.60
N SER A 168 21.63 1.40 5.05
CA SER A 168 22.57 2.14 4.21
C SER A 168 21.92 2.75 2.98
N ALA A 169 21.03 2.00 2.30
CA ALA A 169 20.29 2.50 1.14
C ALA A 169 19.36 3.66 1.52
N LEU A 170 18.63 3.55 2.63
CA LEU A 170 17.75 4.63 3.10
C LEU A 170 18.53 5.89 3.49
N LYS A 171 19.71 5.72 4.11
CA LYS A 171 20.61 6.84 4.39
C LYS A 171 21.12 7.49 3.09
N ALA A 172 21.49 6.69 2.09
CA ALA A 172 21.93 7.18 0.78
C ALA A 172 20.82 7.92 0.02
N LEU A 173 19.55 7.52 0.20
CA LEU A 173 18.37 8.23 -0.33
C LEU A 173 18.08 9.57 0.38
N GLY A 174 18.77 9.90 1.46
CA GLY A 174 18.65 11.18 2.16
C GLY A 174 17.77 11.17 3.41
N PHE A 175 17.46 10.01 3.99
CA PHE A 175 16.81 9.94 5.30
C PHE A 175 17.79 10.23 6.45
N ASP A 176 17.44 11.13 7.37
CA ASP A 176 18.30 11.47 8.52
C ASP A 176 18.22 10.42 9.63
N TYR A 177 17.04 9.82 9.85
CA TYR A 177 16.84 8.75 10.83
C TYR A 177 16.12 7.57 10.20
N VAL A 178 16.57 6.36 10.54
CA VAL A 178 15.93 5.10 10.13
C VAL A 178 15.53 4.37 11.40
N TYR A 179 14.22 4.25 11.64
CA TYR A 179 13.66 3.53 12.78
C TYR A 179 13.04 2.20 12.34
N ASP A 180 13.02 1.25 13.27
CA ASP A 180 12.46 -0.08 13.03
C ASP A 180 11.06 -0.12 13.65
N THR A 181 10.03 -0.37 12.83
CA THR A 181 8.64 -0.50 13.29
C THR A 181 8.46 -1.72 14.20
N ASN A 182 9.43 -2.64 14.26
CA ASN A 182 9.44 -3.71 15.27
C ASN A 182 9.42 -3.16 16.70
N TYR A 183 10.10 -2.03 16.96
CA TYR A 183 10.08 -1.41 18.29
C TYR A 183 8.65 -1.06 18.72
N SER A 184 7.88 -0.43 17.81
CA SER A 184 6.47 -0.15 18.07
C SER A 184 5.57 -1.38 18.01
N ALA A 185 5.99 -2.47 17.37
CA ALA A 185 5.27 -3.72 17.44
C ALA A 185 5.33 -4.28 18.87
N ASP A 186 6.49 -4.18 19.54
CA ASP A 186 6.60 -4.52 20.96
C ASP A 186 5.70 -3.63 21.82
N LEU A 187 5.60 -2.32 21.53
CA LEU A 187 4.65 -1.43 22.21
C LEU A 187 3.20 -1.84 21.97
N THR A 188 2.84 -2.21 20.74
CA THR A 188 1.50 -2.74 20.44
C THR A 188 1.21 -3.98 21.28
N ILE A 189 2.18 -4.89 21.44
CA ILE A 189 2.00 -6.08 22.28
C ILE A 189 1.81 -5.70 23.75
N VAL A 190 2.57 -4.76 24.29
CA VAL A 190 2.42 -4.32 25.69
C VAL A 190 1.01 -3.79 25.95
N GLU A 191 0.51 -2.91 25.07
CA GLU A 191 -0.82 -2.33 25.20
C GLU A 191 -1.92 -3.37 24.95
N GLU A 192 -1.82 -4.16 23.88
CA GLU A 192 -2.85 -5.10 23.45
C GLU A 192 -2.96 -6.31 24.39
N ALA A 193 -1.82 -6.80 24.91
CA ALA A 193 -1.83 -7.82 25.96
C ALA A 193 -2.37 -7.25 27.29
N GLY A 194 -2.05 -6.01 27.61
CA GLY A 194 -2.62 -5.30 28.76
C GLY A 194 -4.14 -5.21 28.67
N GLU A 195 -4.64 -4.79 27.50
CA GLU A 195 -6.07 -4.73 27.20
C GLU A 195 -6.73 -6.11 27.30
N LEU A 196 -6.11 -7.15 26.74
CA LEU A 196 -6.62 -8.52 26.84
C LEU A 196 -6.76 -8.97 28.30
N VAL A 197 -5.74 -8.73 29.13
CA VAL A 197 -5.77 -9.07 30.55
C VAL A 197 -6.88 -8.31 31.27
N GLN A 198 -7.12 -7.03 30.92
CA GLN A 198 -8.24 -6.26 31.47
C GLN A 198 -9.60 -6.82 31.04
N ARG A 199 -9.76 -7.16 29.76
CA ARG A 199 -11.00 -7.79 29.24
C ARG A 199 -11.27 -9.11 29.95
N LEU A 200 -10.27 -9.96 30.15
CA LEU A 200 -10.41 -11.26 30.83
C LEU A 200 -10.85 -11.15 32.29
N LYS A 201 -10.52 -10.04 32.97
CA LYS A 201 -10.93 -9.77 34.35
C LYS A 201 -12.34 -9.17 34.46
N ASN A 202 -12.92 -8.71 33.36
CA ASN A 202 -14.21 -8.05 33.33
C ASN A 202 -15.31 -8.99 32.79
N PRO A 203 -16.27 -9.46 33.61
CA PRO A 203 -17.35 -10.32 33.16
C PRO A 203 -18.26 -9.71 32.08
N LYS A 204 -18.21 -8.38 31.91
CA LYS A 204 -18.98 -7.63 30.90
C LYS A 204 -18.17 -7.30 29.65
N ALA A 205 -16.92 -7.73 29.56
CA ALA A 205 -16.09 -7.48 28.38
C ALA A 205 -16.62 -8.23 27.16
N VAL A 206 -16.43 -7.62 25.99
CA VAL A 206 -16.82 -8.19 24.70
C VAL A 206 -15.72 -9.12 24.20
N PHE A 207 -16.12 -10.35 23.84
CA PHE A 207 -15.24 -11.39 23.29
C PHE A 207 -15.78 -11.95 21.97
N PRO A 208 -14.92 -12.49 21.09
CA PRO A 208 -13.45 -12.50 21.19
C PRO A 208 -12.83 -11.10 21.02
N MET A 209 -11.60 -10.88 21.49
CA MET A 209 -10.85 -9.67 21.16
C MET A 209 -10.11 -9.91 19.83
N PHE A 210 -10.29 -9.00 18.87
CA PHE A 210 -9.61 -9.04 17.58
C PHE A 210 -8.48 -8.01 17.54
N THR A 211 -7.40 -8.35 16.84
CA THR A 211 -6.31 -7.39 16.59
C THR A 211 -6.75 -6.25 15.69
N SER A 212 -6.17 -5.06 15.87
CA SER A 212 -6.49 -3.84 15.10
C SER A 212 -5.34 -3.33 14.23
N CYS A 213 -4.18 -4.00 14.22
CA CYS A 213 -2.96 -3.49 13.56
C CYS A 213 -2.98 -3.52 12.02
N CYS A 214 -3.85 -4.34 11.42
CA CYS A 214 -4.01 -4.47 9.98
C CYS A 214 -5.11 -3.52 9.47
N PRO A 215 -4.79 -2.45 8.71
CA PRO A 215 -5.79 -1.50 8.26
C PRO A 215 -6.79 -2.10 7.26
N ALA A 216 -6.39 -3.09 6.47
CA ALA A 216 -7.33 -3.79 5.59
C ALA A 216 -8.38 -4.58 6.38
N TRP A 217 -8.01 -5.14 7.54
CA TRP A 217 -8.93 -5.80 8.45
C TRP A 217 -9.85 -4.80 9.15
N VAL A 218 -9.32 -3.66 9.62
CA VAL A 218 -10.15 -2.60 10.20
C VAL A 218 -11.15 -2.08 9.16
N ASN A 219 -10.70 -1.81 7.92
CA ASN A 219 -11.55 -1.41 6.81
C ASN A 219 -12.63 -2.47 6.50
N TYR A 220 -12.31 -3.77 6.60
CA TYR A 220 -13.26 -4.85 6.46
C TYR A 220 -14.33 -4.81 7.55
N VAL A 221 -13.94 -4.70 8.82
CA VAL A 221 -14.86 -4.66 9.96
C VAL A 221 -15.81 -3.47 9.82
N GLU A 222 -15.29 -2.27 9.54
CA GLU A 222 -16.10 -1.06 9.38
C GLU A 222 -17.13 -1.15 8.24
N GLN A 223 -16.76 -1.77 7.11
CA GLN A 223 -17.61 -1.80 5.92
C GLN A 223 -18.53 -3.02 5.86
N SER A 224 -18.06 -4.18 6.31
CA SER A 224 -18.70 -5.48 6.07
C SER A 224 -19.14 -6.20 7.35
N ALA A 225 -18.60 -5.85 8.51
CA ALA A 225 -18.94 -6.52 9.76
C ALA A 225 -18.92 -5.57 10.98
N PRO A 226 -19.70 -4.47 10.96
CA PRO A 226 -19.61 -3.40 11.95
C PRO A 226 -19.96 -3.85 13.38
N ASP A 227 -20.72 -4.94 13.52
CA ASP A 227 -21.02 -5.55 14.81
C ASP A 227 -19.76 -6.02 15.57
N PHE A 228 -18.64 -6.25 14.87
CA PHE A 228 -17.35 -6.60 15.47
C PHE A 228 -16.46 -5.39 15.80
N ILE A 229 -16.90 -4.15 15.58
CA ILE A 229 -16.13 -2.97 16.00
C ILE A 229 -15.79 -2.99 17.51
N PRO A 230 -16.72 -3.32 18.43
CA PRO A 230 -16.41 -3.42 19.86
C PRO A 230 -15.42 -4.55 20.21
N ASN A 231 -15.25 -5.53 19.32
CA ASN A 231 -14.33 -6.63 19.48
C ASN A 231 -12.89 -6.23 19.10
N LEU A 232 -12.69 -5.19 18.27
CA LEU A 232 -11.36 -4.70 17.94
C LEU A 232 -10.63 -4.20 19.18
N SER A 233 -9.34 -4.50 19.24
CA SER A 233 -8.39 -3.91 20.17
C SER A 233 -8.37 -2.39 19.99
N SER A 234 -8.32 -1.67 21.11
CA SER A 234 -8.20 -0.21 21.13
C SER A 234 -6.80 0.27 20.71
N CYS A 235 -5.85 -0.66 20.62
CA CYS A 235 -4.48 -0.36 20.27
C CYS A 235 -4.37 0.19 18.85
N ARG A 236 -3.49 1.18 18.67
CA ARG A 236 -3.08 1.64 17.34
C ARG A 236 -2.19 0.60 16.67
N SER A 237 -2.09 0.63 15.35
CA SER A 237 -1.12 -0.21 14.66
C SER A 237 0.33 0.19 15.01
N PRO A 238 1.32 -0.70 14.84
CA PRO A 238 2.72 -0.37 15.06
C PRO A 238 3.17 0.89 14.30
N GLN A 239 2.72 1.05 13.04
CA GLN A 239 2.97 2.26 12.25
C GLN A 239 2.43 3.51 12.96
N GLY A 240 1.15 3.47 13.38
CA GLY A 240 0.52 4.59 14.08
C GLY A 240 1.19 4.90 15.42
N MET A 241 1.56 3.88 16.20
CA MET A 241 2.25 4.06 17.47
C MET A 241 3.62 4.72 17.29
N LEU A 242 4.45 4.21 16.37
CA LEU A 242 5.77 4.81 16.14
C LEU A 242 5.65 6.22 15.56
N SER A 243 4.72 6.45 14.64
CA SER A 243 4.48 7.78 14.08
C SER A 243 4.06 8.78 15.14
N SER A 244 3.23 8.36 16.10
CA SER A 244 2.87 9.21 17.23
C SER A 244 4.08 9.57 18.10
N LEU A 245 4.99 8.62 18.36
CA LEU A 245 6.26 8.91 19.06
C LEU A 245 7.15 9.85 18.25
N VAL A 246 7.28 9.63 16.95
CA VAL A 246 8.10 10.46 16.05
C VAL A 246 7.58 11.89 15.98
N LYS A 247 6.27 12.14 15.96
CA LYS A 247 5.73 13.51 15.87
C LYS A 247 5.51 14.19 17.22
N ASN A 248 5.36 13.45 18.32
CA ASN A 248 5.08 14.05 19.64
C ASN A 248 6.28 14.07 20.60
N TYR A 249 7.27 13.19 20.41
CA TYR A 249 8.42 13.05 21.29
C TYR A 249 9.74 13.49 20.64
N LEU A 250 10.02 13.04 19.41
CA LEU A 250 11.27 13.38 18.72
C LEU A 250 11.51 14.90 18.54
N PRO A 251 10.52 15.75 18.21
CA PRO A 251 10.76 17.18 18.04
C PRO A 251 11.25 17.84 19.34
N LYS A 252 10.78 17.35 20.50
CA LYS A 252 11.21 17.82 21.83
C LYS A 252 12.66 17.43 22.12
N VAL A 253 13.04 16.21 21.75
CA VAL A 253 14.42 15.71 21.91
C VAL A 253 15.39 16.50 21.02
N LEU A 254 14.98 16.82 19.80
CA LEU A 254 15.80 17.56 18.83
C LEU A 254 15.70 19.08 18.98
N ASN A 255 14.81 19.59 19.84
CA ASN A 255 14.49 21.01 20.01
C ASN A 255 14.14 21.70 18.68
N ILE A 256 13.25 21.08 17.90
CA ILE A 256 12.73 21.59 16.62
C ILE A 256 11.20 21.55 16.63
N PRO A 257 10.54 22.37 15.80
CA PRO A 257 9.10 22.32 15.68
C PRO A 257 8.63 21.07 14.92
N VAL A 258 7.37 20.65 15.11
CA VAL A 258 6.85 19.38 14.57
C VAL A 258 6.74 19.38 13.05
N GLU A 259 6.48 20.55 12.46
CA GLU A 259 6.42 20.79 11.01
C GLU A 259 7.77 20.62 10.29
N ASP A 260 8.87 20.63 11.05
CA ASP A 260 10.23 20.37 10.57
C ASP A 260 10.63 18.89 10.68
N VAL A 261 9.75 18.02 11.18
CA VAL A 261 9.91 16.57 11.14
C VAL A 261 9.09 16.00 10.01
N LEU A 262 9.73 15.38 9.03
CA LEU A 262 9.10 14.63 7.95
C LEU A 262 9.15 13.14 8.29
N ASN A 263 8.00 12.51 8.51
CA ASN A 263 7.89 11.11 8.93
C ASN A 263 7.33 10.23 7.80
N PHE A 264 8.19 9.40 7.25
CA PHE A 264 7.89 8.43 6.21
C PHE A 264 7.79 7.02 6.81
N SER A 265 7.07 6.15 6.13
CA SER A 265 7.03 4.73 6.46
C SER A 265 7.20 3.86 5.22
N ILE A 266 7.84 2.70 5.39
CA ILE A 266 7.99 1.70 4.33
C ILE A 266 7.28 0.43 4.77
N MET A 267 6.28 0.03 3.98
CA MET A 267 5.31 -0.98 4.36
C MET A 267 5.12 -2.03 3.26
N PRO A 268 4.93 -3.31 3.60
CA PRO A 268 4.60 -4.35 2.62
C PRO A 268 3.10 -4.34 2.23
N CYS A 269 2.40 -3.22 2.44
CA CYS A 269 0.94 -3.16 2.35
C CYS A 269 0.48 -1.81 1.78
N THR A 270 -0.43 -1.84 0.81
CA THR A 270 -1.02 -0.63 0.23
C THR A 270 -1.99 0.03 1.20
N ALA A 271 -2.77 -0.73 1.98
CA ALA A 271 -3.74 -0.19 2.93
C ALA A 271 -3.10 0.66 4.03
N LYS A 272 -1.78 0.58 4.24
CA LYS A 272 -1.05 1.50 5.12
C LYS A 272 -1.03 2.94 4.59
N LYS A 273 -1.12 3.15 3.27
CA LYS A 273 -1.30 4.48 2.65
C LYS A 273 -2.69 5.07 2.97
N ASP A 274 -3.70 4.22 3.07
CA ASP A 274 -5.06 4.63 3.47
C ASP A 274 -5.14 4.90 4.98
N GLU A 275 -4.46 4.08 5.80
CA GLU A 275 -4.45 4.24 7.26
C GLU A 275 -4.01 5.64 7.69
N ILE A 276 -2.95 6.20 7.09
CA ILE A 276 -2.41 7.50 7.48
C ILE A 276 -3.35 8.68 7.20
N GLU A 277 -4.40 8.46 6.40
CA GLU A 277 -5.38 9.48 6.09
C GLU A 277 -6.47 9.60 7.16
N ARG A 278 -6.58 8.61 8.06
CA ARG A 278 -7.54 8.59 9.16
C ARG A 278 -7.43 9.83 10.07
N PRO A 279 -8.53 10.57 10.34
CA PRO A 279 -8.52 11.75 11.21
C PRO A 279 -8.01 11.47 12.63
N GLU A 280 -8.14 10.23 13.10
CA GLU A 280 -7.70 9.79 14.43
C GLU A 280 -6.17 9.67 14.53
N LEU A 281 -5.47 9.59 13.40
CA LEU A 281 -4.01 9.52 13.30
C LEU A 281 -3.42 10.89 12.99
N ARG A 282 -3.76 11.85 13.84
CA ARG A 282 -3.27 13.22 13.85
C ARG A 282 -2.71 13.58 15.21
N THR A 283 -1.74 14.49 15.25
CA THR A 283 -1.30 15.12 16.49
C THR A 283 -2.43 15.98 17.07
N LYS A 284 -2.31 16.39 18.33
CA LYS A 284 -3.31 17.28 18.96
C LYS A 284 -3.48 18.60 18.21
N ASP A 285 -2.43 19.06 17.54
CA ASP A 285 -2.41 20.28 16.74
C ASP A 285 -2.86 20.06 15.28
N GLY A 286 -3.33 18.85 14.95
CA GLY A 286 -3.93 18.51 13.66
C GLY A 286 -2.96 18.04 12.57
N HIS A 287 -1.65 17.95 12.85
CA HIS A 287 -0.68 17.45 11.89
C HIS A 287 -0.82 15.95 11.65
N LYS A 288 -0.53 15.48 10.43
CA LYS A 288 -0.41 14.04 10.17
C LYS A 288 0.70 13.43 11.03
N GLU A 289 0.39 12.31 11.68
CA GLU A 289 1.41 11.57 12.42
C GLU A 289 2.41 10.91 11.46
N THR A 290 1.94 10.44 10.29
CA THR A 290 2.78 9.91 9.20
C THR A 290 2.51 10.75 7.95
N ASP A 291 3.54 11.31 7.34
CA ASP A 291 3.39 12.20 6.18
C ASP A 291 3.26 11.39 4.88
N MET A 292 3.93 10.23 4.77
CA MET A 292 3.90 9.42 3.56
C MET A 292 4.19 7.93 3.84
N VAL A 293 3.59 7.05 3.05
CA VAL A 293 3.83 5.60 3.08
C VAL A 293 4.29 5.13 1.69
N LEU A 294 5.42 4.44 1.66
CA LEU A 294 5.97 3.81 0.47
C LEU A 294 5.87 2.29 0.60
N THR A 295 5.56 1.61 -0.50
CA THR A 295 5.60 0.16 -0.56
C THR A 295 7.03 -0.35 -0.76
N VAL A 296 7.25 -1.65 -0.58
CA VAL A 296 8.53 -2.29 -0.92
C VAL A 296 8.89 -2.10 -2.39
N ARG A 297 7.91 -2.18 -3.30
CA ARG A 297 8.14 -1.97 -4.74
C ARG A 297 8.57 -0.53 -5.04
N GLU A 298 7.93 0.45 -4.42
CA GLU A 298 8.32 1.85 -4.53
C GLU A 298 9.74 2.10 -3.97
N LEU A 299 10.10 1.46 -2.85
CA LEU A 299 11.48 1.54 -2.34
C LEU A 299 12.49 0.91 -3.31
N VAL A 300 12.17 -0.24 -3.91
CA VAL A 300 13.03 -0.89 -4.91
C VAL A 300 13.24 0.03 -6.12
N GLU A 301 12.19 0.71 -6.58
CA GLU A 301 12.27 1.71 -7.64
C GLU A 301 13.20 2.85 -7.24
N MET A 302 13.01 3.44 -6.05
CA MET A 302 13.85 4.52 -5.54
C MET A 302 15.34 4.14 -5.44
N ILE A 303 15.67 2.92 -5.04
CA ILE A 303 17.07 2.46 -4.91
C ILE A 303 17.72 2.21 -6.28
N LYS A 304 16.93 1.89 -7.32
CA LYS A 304 17.43 1.61 -8.66
C LYS A 304 17.68 2.85 -9.52
N LEU A 305 17.09 3.99 -9.14
CA LEU A 305 17.30 5.29 -9.77
C LEU A 305 18.70 5.85 -9.43
#